data_AF-A0A961QWI8-F1
#
_entry.id   AF-A0A961QWI8-F1
#
_cell.length_a   1.000
_cell.length_b   1.000
_cell.length_c   1.000
_cell.angle_alpha   90.00
_cell.angle_beta   90.00
_cell.angle_gamma   90.00
#
_symmetry.space_group_name_H-M   'P 1'
#
loop_
_entity.id
_entity.type
_entity.pdbx_description
1 polymer ?
#
loop_
_entity_poly.entity_id
_entity_poly.type
_entity_poly.pdbx_seq_one_letter_code
_entity_poly.pdbx_strand_id
1 'polypeptide(L)'
;LCQRDIKEWRPTDGTMTPVRYVSALPQSTHGSSCVVNRNIPSIATPHGHKYMTNATNSGPSRRAKPTTKPAKQAKPGRRPGRPKASVSEDMAKQLLQAAVQAFAERGFDAVSTAEVSRMVGVTQPMVHHYFKSKENLWLASVHEHMRDLDRRFPRDHAELSETDPVSRLKVLTRRLFLMSAKDPTLSKIVIHESLARSPRLSVLIDRYFKRGYGEFEREIEKGIEQGVLPALPIYSVVVTLVVSATLTLCMDAMVLEVYGVDTTQPDRQLELIDSMIDILFNGLDRRTRP
;
A
#
# COMPACT_ATOMS: atom_id res chain seq x y z
N LEU A 1 -7.84 23.67 -6.92
CA LEU A 1 -7.68 22.62 -7.94
C LEU A 1 -6.20 22.21 -7.99
N CYS A 2 -5.81 21.16 -7.26
CA CYS A 2 -4.46 20.61 -7.38
C CYS A 2 -4.52 19.54 -8.48
N GLN A 3 -4.15 19.91 -9.71
CA GLN A 3 -3.93 18.92 -10.76
C GLN A 3 -2.70 18.10 -10.35
N ARG A 4 -2.88 16.81 -10.07
CA ARG A 4 -1.76 15.88 -9.86
C ARG A 4 -1.70 14.95 -11.05
N ASP A 5 -0.61 15.05 -11.81
CA ASP A 5 -0.27 14.11 -12.86
C ASP A 5 0.11 12.78 -12.21
N ILE A 6 -0.85 11.86 -12.19
CA ILE A 6 -0.66 10.54 -11.62
C ILE A 6 -0.60 9.54 -12.77
N LYS A 7 0.47 8.73 -12.77
CA LYS A 7 0.68 7.71 -13.79
C LYS A 7 0.12 6.34 -13.33
N GLU A 8 -0.43 5.60 -14.29
CA GLU A 8 -1.00 4.26 -14.15
C GLU A 8 -0.06 3.24 -14.81
N TRP A 9 0.21 2.12 -14.14
CA TRP A 9 1.19 1.14 -14.59
C TRP A 9 0.55 0.16 -15.59
N ARG A 10 1.12 0.05 -16.78
CA ARG A 10 0.71 -0.94 -17.79
C ARG A 10 1.61 -2.18 -17.74
N PRO A 11 1.05 -3.39 -17.52
CA PRO A 11 1.82 -4.63 -17.52
C PRO A 11 2.50 -4.93 -18.86
N THR A 12 1.90 -4.51 -19.98
CA THR A 12 2.29 -4.89 -21.34
C THR A 12 3.58 -4.21 -21.83
N ASP A 13 3.89 -3.02 -21.33
CA ASP A 13 5.06 -2.23 -21.76
C ASP A 13 5.91 -1.71 -20.59
N GLY A 14 5.50 -1.95 -19.34
CA GLY A 14 6.20 -1.49 -18.14
C GLY A 14 6.21 0.04 -18.00
N THR A 15 5.35 0.75 -18.74
CA THR A 15 5.28 2.20 -18.71
C THR A 15 4.21 2.72 -17.78
N MET A 16 4.41 3.95 -17.35
CA MET A 16 3.54 4.71 -16.47
C MET A 16 2.80 5.74 -17.33
N THR A 17 1.51 5.52 -17.63
CA THR A 17 0.70 6.41 -18.47
C THR A 17 -0.03 7.46 -17.64
N PRO A 18 0.02 8.76 -17.98
CA PRO A 18 -0.70 9.80 -17.24
C PRO A 18 -2.20 9.62 -17.38
N VAL A 19 -2.91 9.54 -16.24
CA VAL A 19 -4.37 9.51 -16.17
C VAL A 19 -4.84 10.81 -15.54
N ARG A 20 -5.69 11.56 -16.25
CA ARG A 20 -6.28 12.79 -15.72
C ARG A 20 -7.40 12.44 -14.76
N TYR A 21 -7.18 12.66 -13.47
CA TYR A 21 -8.21 12.58 -12.46
C TYR A 21 -8.65 13.99 -12.07
N VAL A 22 -9.93 14.33 -12.28
CA VAL A 22 -10.51 15.59 -11.84
C VAL A 22 -11.11 15.36 -10.46
N SER A 23 -10.40 15.77 -9.41
CA SER A 23 -10.97 15.80 -8.06
C SER A 23 -11.75 17.11 -7.86
N ALA A 24 -13.07 17.04 -7.79
CA ALA A 24 -13.89 18.10 -7.21
C ALA A 24 -13.91 17.90 -5.69
N LEU A 25 -13.17 18.72 -4.95
CA LEU A 25 -13.44 18.94 -3.53
C LEU A 25 -14.48 20.06 -3.45
N PRO A 26 -15.60 19.90 -2.72
CA PRO A 26 -16.48 21.02 -2.45
C PRO A 26 -15.75 22.05 -1.59
N GLN A 27 -15.80 23.32 -2.00
CA GLN A 27 -15.32 24.43 -1.19
C GLN A 27 -16.24 24.58 0.02
N SER A 28 -15.82 24.12 1.20
CA SER A 28 -16.46 24.56 2.44
C SER A 28 -16.02 25.99 2.72
N THR A 29 -16.93 26.94 2.47
CA THR A 29 -16.94 28.23 3.13
C THR A 29 -16.99 27.98 4.63
N HIS A 30 -16.03 28.48 5.39
CA HIS A 30 -16.12 29.04 6.75
C HIS A 30 -14.69 29.35 7.19
N GLY A 31 -14.39 30.65 7.23
CA GLY A 31 -13.07 31.16 7.62
C GLY A 31 -12.79 30.88 9.08
N SER A 32 -11.63 30.31 9.38
CA SER A 32 -10.97 30.42 10.67
C SER A 32 -9.47 30.31 10.45
N SER A 33 -8.80 31.40 10.79
CA SER A 33 -7.36 31.64 10.67
C SER A 33 -6.55 30.53 11.35
N CYS A 34 -5.75 29.79 10.59
CA CYS A 34 -4.72 28.91 11.14
C CYS A 34 -3.39 29.67 11.15
N VAL A 35 -3.06 30.23 12.32
CA VAL A 35 -1.74 30.73 12.67
C VAL A 35 -0.74 29.57 12.59
N VAL A 36 0.24 29.68 11.69
CA VAL A 36 1.36 28.73 11.60
C VAL A 36 2.32 29.00 12.75
N ASN A 37 2.23 28.18 13.81
CA ASN A 37 3.22 28.20 14.88
C ASN A 37 4.52 27.53 14.38
N ARG A 38 5.50 28.34 13.99
CA ARG A 38 6.88 27.90 13.70
C ARG A 38 7.60 27.70 15.03
N ASN A 39 7.74 26.45 15.48
CA ASN A 39 8.81 26.05 16.41
C ASN A 39 8.96 24.53 16.43
N ILE A 40 9.87 24.01 15.61
CA ILE A 40 10.52 22.71 15.83
C ILE A 40 12.02 22.91 15.55
N PRO A 41 12.92 22.67 16.54
CA PRO A 41 14.35 22.88 16.36
C PRO A 41 15.00 21.80 15.51
N SER A 42 15.85 22.25 14.58
CA SER A 42 16.72 21.45 13.71
C SER A 42 17.88 20.85 14.51
N ILE A 43 18.03 19.52 14.49
CA ILE A 43 19.21 18.83 15.04
C ILE A 43 20.24 18.71 13.93
N ALA A 44 21.31 19.49 14.07
CA ALA A 44 22.53 19.44 13.28
C ALA A 44 23.35 18.19 13.64
N THR A 45 23.83 17.47 12.63
CA THR A 45 24.93 16.50 12.76
C THR A 45 26.22 17.21 12.35
N PRO A 46 27.32 17.10 13.13
CA PRO A 46 28.52 17.82 12.77
C PRO A 46 29.75 16.92 12.50
N HIS A 47 30.64 17.49 11.69
CA HIS A 47 32.07 17.22 11.50
C HIS A 47 32.52 16.21 10.44
N GLY A 48 33.06 16.78 9.36
CA GLY A 48 34.10 16.15 8.56
C GLY A 48 35.47 16.27 9.22
N HIS A 49 36.40 15.44 8.74
CA HIS A 49 37.84 15.66 8.90
C HIS A 49 38.51 15.47 7.53
N LYS A 50 39.00 16.58 6.99
CA LYS A 50 40.07 16.61 6.00
C LYS A 50 41.39 16.73 6.78
N TYR A 51 42.40 15.95 6.41
CA TYR A 51 43.80 16.33 6.61
C TYR A 51 44.59 16.08 5.33
N MET A 52 45.45 17.07 5.08
CA MET A 52 46.34 17.26 3.95
C MET A 52 47.66 16.46 4.11
N THR A 53 48.19 16.06 2.95
CA THR A 53 49.60 16.14 2.50
C THR A 53 50.71 15.32 3.17
N ASN A 54 51.48 14.59 2.35
CA ASN A 54 52.82 15.04 1.92
C ASN A 54 53.40 14.17 0.79
N ALA A 55 54.48 14.70 0.20
CA ALA A 55 54.93 14.53 -1.17
C ALA A 55 56.11 13.54 -1.36
N THR A 56 56.48 13.38 -2.63
CA THR A 56 57.76 12.93 -3.22
C THR A 56 58.03 11.42 -3.28
N ASN A 57 58.11 10.85 -4.49
CA ASN A 57 59.40 10.71 -5.17
C ASN A 57 59.25 10.39 -6.68
N SER A 58 60.28 10.74 -7.43
CA SER A 58 60.32 10.91 -8.89
C SER A 58 61.04 9.78 -9.66
N GLY A 59 60.45 9.38 -10.80
CA GLY A 59 61.14 9.00 -12.06
C GLY A 59 61.48 7.51 -12.32
N PRO A 60 61.77 7.10 -13.58
CA PRO A 60 61.34 7.65 -14.87
C PRO A 60 60.74 6.61 -15.86
N SER A 61 60.11 7.18 -16.88
CA SER A 61 59.65 6.64 -18.17
C SER A 61 60.44 5.47 -18.79
N ARG A 62 59.72 4.44 -19.28
CA ARG A 62 60.09 3.70 -20.51
C ARG A 62 58.89 3.38 -21.39
N ARG A 63 58.91 4.01 -22.56
CA ARG A 63 58.09 3.82 -23.75
C ARG A 63 58.46 2.50 -24.44
N ALA A 64 57.50 1.63 -24.71
CA ALA A 64 57.66 0.51 -25.64
C ALA A 64 56.49 0.48 -26.64
N LYS A 65 56.87 0.38 -27.92
CA LYS A 65 56.02 0.45 -29.13
C LYS A 65 55.23 -0.87 -29.35
N PRO A 66 54.18 -0.82 -30.20
CA PRO A 66 53.20 -1.89 -30.34
C PRO A 66 53.71 -3.04 -31.20
N THR A 67 53.50 -4.28 -30.76
CA THR A 67 53.70 -5.49 -31.57
C THR A 67 52.35 -6.10 -31.90
N THR A 68 51.91 -5.93 -33.15
CA THR A 68 50.79 -6.64 -33.77
C THR A 68 51.17 -8.10 -34.01
N LYS A 69 50.39 -9.01 -33.44
CA LYS A 69 50.31 -10.43 -33.82
C LYS A 69 48.84 -10.83 -34.05
N PRO A 70 48.58 -11.79 -34.95
CA PRO A 70 47.40 -11.81 -35.81
C PRO A 70 46.11 -12.24 -35.11
N ALA A 71 44.99 -11.71 -35.62
CA ALA A 71 43.64 -11.97 -35.18
C ALA A 71 43.29 -13.46 -35.24
N LYS A 72 43.07 -14.09 -34.08
CA LYS A 72 42.31 -15.34 -33.99
C LYS A 72 40.84 -15.00 -34.23
N GLN A 73 40.26 -15.66 -35.23
CA GLN A 73 38.84 -15.57 -35.60
C GLN A 73 37.94 -15.73 -34.37
N ALA A 74 37.18 -14.68 -34.07
CA ALA A 74 36.16 -14.70 -33.04
C ALA A 74 34.98 -15.55 -33.52
N LYS A 75 34.59 -16.55 -32.72
CA LYS A 75 33.34 -17.30 -32.90
C LYS A 75 32.16 -16.31 -32.86
N PRO A 76 31.07 -16.54 -33.61
CA PRO A 76 29.93 -15.63 -33.62
C PRO A 76 29.37 -15.51 -32.20
N GLY A 77 29.41 -14.30 -31.63
CA GLY A 77 28.81 -14.03 -30.33
C GLY A 77 27.33 -14.40 -30.37
N ARG A 78 26.90 -15.28 -29.47
CA ARG A 78 25.47 -15.46 -29.19
C ARG A 78 24.94 -14.08 -28.81
N ARG A 79 24.15 -13.48 -29.71
CA ARG A 79 23.33 -12.30 -29.41
C ARG A 79 22.52 -12.66 -28.16
N PRO A 80 22.55 -11.87 -27.08
CA PRO A 80 21.63 -12.07 -25.97
C PRO A 80 20.22 -11.99 -26.54
N GLY A 81 19.55 -13.14 -26.65
CA GLY A 81 18.20 -13.20 -27.15
C GLY A 81 17.33 -12.35 -26.24
N ARG A 82 16.55 -11.44 -26.83
CA ARG A 82 15.50 -10.71 -26.10
C ARG A 82 14.71 -11.75 -25.29
N PRO A 83 14.62 -11.62 -23.95
CA PRO A 83 13.81 -12.53 -23.15
C PRO A 83 12.41 -12.62 -23.76
N LYS A 84 11.85 -13.82 -23.85
CA LYS A 84 10.46 -14.00 -24.28
C LYS A 84 9.59 -13.09 -23.41
N ALA A 85 8.68 -12.32 -24.02
CA ALA A 85 7.87 -11.32 -23.31
C ALA A 85 7.17 -11.91 -22.06
N SER A 86 6.75 -13.17 -22.13
CA SER A 86 6.17 -13.91 -21.01
C SER A 86 7.10 -14.03 -19.79
N VAL A 87 8.39 -14.27 -19.98
CA VAL A 87 9.39 -14.37 -18.88
C VAL A 87 9.58 -13.01 -18.21
N SER A 88 9.48 -11.93 -18.98
CA SER A 88 9.61 -10.56 -18.46
C SER A 88 8.37 -10.14 -17.65
N GLU A 89 7.17 -10.52 -18.08
CA GLU A 89 5.93 -10.25 -17.35
C GLU A 89 5.83 -11.06 -16.06
N ASP A 90 6.21 -12.34 -16.09
CA ASP A 90 6.24 -13.19 -14.90
C ASP A 90 7.23 -12.65 -13.86
N MET A 91 8.39 -12.16 -14.31
CA MET A 91 9.39 -11.57 -13.43
C MET A 91 8.91 -10.28 -12.76
N ALA A 92 8.24 -9.40 -13.52
CA ALA A 92 7.66 -8.18 -12.97
C ALA A 92 6.62 -8.51 -11.88
N LYS A 93 5.75 -9.50 -12.11
CA LYS A 93 4.76 -9.95 -11.11
C LYS A 93 5.41 -10.48 -9.84
N GLN A 94 6.46 -11.31 -9.96
CA GLN A 94 7.20 -11.81 -8.79
C GLN A 94 7.82 -10.68 -7.97
N LEU A 95 8.40 -9.67 -8.63
CA LEU A 95 8.93 -8.48 -7.97
C LEU A 95 7.83 -7.67 -7.26
N LEU A 96 6.67 -7.50 -7.88
CA LEU A 96 5.53 -6.80 -7.27
C LEU A 96 5.00 -7.54 -6.03
N GLN A 97 4.87 -8.87 -6.11
CA GLN A 97 4.43 -9.70 -5.00
C GLN A 97 5.42 -9.66 -3.83
N ALA A 98 6.72 -9.79 -4.10
CA ALA A 98 7.75 -9.68 -3.07
C ALA A 98 7.77 -8.28 -2.44
N ALA A 99 7.64 -7.23 -3.26
CA ALA A 99 7.64 -5.85 -2.79
C ALA A 99 6.45 -5.55 -1.87
N VAL A 100 5.22 -5.92 -2.26
CA VAL A 100 4.03 -5.59 -1.46
C VAL A 100 4.08 -6.28 -0.10
N GLN A 101 4.57 -7.52 -0.03
CA GLN A 101 4.75 -8.23 1.25
C GLN A 101 5.81 -7.56 2.12
N ALA A 102 6.99 -7.26 1.57
CA ALA A 102 8.05 -6.57 2.32
C ALA A 102 7.57 -5.20 2.87
N PHE A 103 6.84 -4.43 2.05
CA PHE A 103 6.28 -3.14 2.46
C PHE A 103 5.17 -3.28 3.50
N ALA A 104 4.36 -4.34 3.44
CA ALA A 104 3.35 -4.62 4.44
C ALA A 104 3.95 -5.01 5.80
N GLU A 105 5.08 -5.74 5.80
CA GLU A 105 5.71 -6.19 7.05
C GLU A 105 6.53 -5.10 7.74
N ARG A 106 7.20 -4.23 6.97
CA ARG A 106 8.22 -3.31 7.52
C ARG A 106 8.00 -1.84 7.16
N GLY A 107 6.97 -1.54 6.38
CA GLY A 107 6.69 -0.20 5.89
C GLY A 107 7.62 0.23 4.76
N PHE A 108 7.29 1.38 4.15
CA PHE A 108 8.02 1.89 2.99
C PHE A 108 9.50 2.15 3.30
N ASP A 109 9.81 2.89 4.37
CA ASP A 109 11.16 3.43 4.58
C ASP A 109 12.22 2.34 4.83
N ALA A 110 11.85 1.26 5.54
CA ALA A 110 12.76 0.18 5.91
C ALA A 110 13.13 -0.77 4.75
N VAL A 111 12.32 -0.82 3.68
CA VAL A 111 12.52 -1.77 2.58
C VAL A 111 13.36 -1.15 1.47
N SER A 112 14.37 -1.88 0.97
CA SER A 112 15.18 -1.41 -0.17
C SER A 112 14.88 -2.17 -1.48
N THR A 113 15.12 -1.55 -2.64
CA THR A 113 14.97 -2.24 -3.93
C THR A 113 15.97 -3.38 -4.11
N ALA A 114 17.15 -3.28 -3.51
CA ALA A 114 18.14 -4.34 -3.46
C ALA A 114 17.62 -5.56 -2.70
N GLU A 115 16.95 -5.33 -1.57
CA GLU A 115 16.36 -6.40 -0.79
C GLU A 115 15.24 -7.13 -1.54
N VAL A 116 14.31 -6.39 -2.15
CA VAL A 116 13.25 -6.98 -2.99
C VAL A 116 13.84 -7.81 -4.13
N SER A 117 14.91 -7.32 -4.77
CA SER A 117 15.59 -8.08 -5.84
C SER A 117 16.15 -9.41 -5.34
N ARG A 118 16.71 -9.42 -4.13
CA ARG A 118 17.28 -10.62 -3.50
C ARG A 118 16.20 -11.63 -3.12
N MET A 119 15.02 -11.18 -2.66
CA MET A 119 13.89 -12.07 -2.36
C MET A 119 13.43 -12.86 -3.59
N VAL A 120 13.53 -12.27 -4.78
CA VAL A 120 13.13 -12.90 -6.06
C VAL A 120 14.31 -13.61 -6.75
N GLY A 121 15.54 -13.46 -6.25
CA GLY A 121 16.73 -14.07 -6.86
C GLY A 121 17.21 -13.35 -8.12
N VAL A 122 16.97 -12.04 -8.23
CA VAL A 122 17.39 -11.22 -9.36
C VAL A 122 18.32 -10.08 -8.96
N THR A 123 18.96 -9.47 -9.95
CA THR A 123 19.87 -8.35 -9.69
C THR A 123 19.11 -7.05 -9.45
N GLN A 124 19.60 -6.18 -8.57
CA GLN A 124 18.99 -4.86 -8.30
C GLN A 124 18.78 -4.01 -9.58
N PRO A 125 19.70 -3.99 -10.58
CA PRO A 125 19.46 -3.30 -11.84
C PRO A 125 18.19 -3.76 -12.58
N MET A 126 17.73 -5.00 -12.40
CA MET A 126 16.45 -5.44 -12.97
C MET A 126 15.26 -4.72 -12.36
N VAL A 127 15.26 -4.47 -11.05
CA VAL A 127 14.19 -3.71 -10.38
C VAL A 127 14.15 -2.28 -10.92
N HIS A 128 15.32 -1.65 -11.10
CA HIS A 128 15.42 -0.34 -11.74
C HIS A 128 15.00 -0.38 -13.21
N HIS A 129 15.26 -1.47 -13.94
CA HIS A 129 14.80 -1.63 -15.31
C HIS A 129 13.27 -1.56 -15.39
N TYR A 130 12.56 -2.32 -14.55
CA TYR A 130 11.10 -2.40 -14.55
C TYR A 130 10.42 -1.15 -13.97
N PHE A 131 10.85 -0.69 -12.79
CA PHE A 131 10.07 0.27 -12.01
C PHE A 131 10.71 1.66 -11.94
N LYS A 132 11.98 1.79 -12.31
CA LYS A 132 12.79 3.02 -12.27
C LYS A 132 13.10 3.53 -10.86
N SER A 133 12.11 3.63 -9.97
CA SER A 133 12.25 4.08 -8.58
C SER A 133 11.53 3.17 -7.58
N LYS A 134 11.85 3.34 -6.29
CA LYS A 134 11.21 2.62 -5.18
C LYS A 134 9.74 3.02 -5.02
N GLU A 135 9.42 4.30 -5.22
CA GLU A 135 8.05 4.83 -5.18
C GLU A 135 7.18 4.20 -6.26
N ASN A 136 7.72 4.06 -7.48
CA ASN A 136 7.01 3.40 -8.57
C ASN A 136 6.83 1.90 -8.30
N LEU A 137 7.85 1.23 -7.74
CA LEU A 137 7.72 -0.16 -7.32
C LEU A 137 6.60 -0.32 -6.28
N TRP A 138 6.57 0.54 -5.25
CA TRP A 138 5.53 0.54 -4.23
C TRP A 138 4.14 0.80 -4.81
N LEU A 139 4.01 1.82 -5.67
CA LEU A 139 2.73 2.14 -6.32
C LEU A 139 2.22 1.00 -7.18
N ALA A 140 3.09 0.41 -7.99
CA ALA A 140 2.75 -0.72 -8.84
C ALA A 140 2.41 -1.96 -8.02
N SER A 141 3.13 -2.22 -6.91
CA SER A 141 2.92 -3.41 -6.09
C SER A 141 1.59 -3.35 -5.35
N VAL A 142 1.25 -2.18 -4.79
CA VAL A 142 -0.05 -1.93 -4.19
C VAL A 142 -1.17 -2.03 -5.23
N HIS A 143 -0.98 -1.44 -6.42
CA HIS A 143 -1.98 -1.47 -7.48
C HIS A 143 -2.30 -2.90 -7.94
N GLU A 144 -1.26 -3.69 -8.24
CA GLU A 144 -1.43 -5.08 -8.67
C GLU A 144 -2.07 -5.93 -7.57
N HIS A 145 -1.68 -5.73 -6.31
CA HIS A 145 -2.28 -6.43 -5.19
C HIS A 145 -3.77 -6.04 -5.00
N MET A 146 -4.12 -4.76 -5.14
CA MET A 146 -5.53 -4.34 -5.07
C MET A 146 -6.37 -4.96 -6.20
N ARG A 147 -5.84 -5.03 -7.42
CA ARG A 147 -6.50 -5.71 -8.55
C ARG A 147 -6.72 -7.20 -8.27
N ASP A 148 -5.74 -7.85 -7.66
CA ASP A 148 -5.87 -9.25 -7.25
C ASP A 148 -6.89 -9.45 -6.13
N LEU A 149 -6.96 -8.53 -5.16
CA LEU A 149 -8.00 -8.53 -4.13
C LEU A 149 -9.40 -8.36 -4.73
N ASP A 150 -9.60 -7.40 -5.63
CA ASP A 150 -10.88 -7.19 -6.31
C ASP A 150 -11.32 -8.45 -7.10
N ARG A 151 -10.35 -9.21 -7.65
CA ARG A 151 -10.61 -10.48 -8.34
C ARG A 151 -10.95 -11.63 -7.38
N ARG A 152 -10.23 -11.75 -6.25
CA ARG A 152 -10.46 -12.80 -5.24
C ARG A 152 -11.72 -12.56 -4.40
N PHE A 153 -12.09 -11.30 -4.22
CA PHE A 153 -13.20 -10.85 -3.41
C PHE A 153 -14.11 -9.94 -4.24
N PRO A 154 -14.80 -10.46 -5.27
CA PRO A 154 -15.70 -9.64 -6.07
C PRO A 154 -16.76 -8.99 -5.17
N ARG A 155 -17.19 -7.79 -5.55
CA ARG A 155 -18.34 -7.13 -4.92
C ARG A 155 -19.58 -7.77 -5.51
N ASP A 156 -20.25 -8.63 -4.75
CA ASP A 156 -21.58 -9.09 -5.14
C ASP A 156 -22.60 -8.02 -4.76
N HIS A 157 -23.05 -7.26 -5.76
CA HIS A 157 -24.09 -6.24 -5.56
C HIS A 157 -25.49 -6.87 -5.49
N ALA A 158 -25.66 -8.15 -5.81
CA ALA A 158 -26.95 -8.83 -5.79
C ALA A 158 -27.38 -9.24 -4.36
N GLU A 159 -26.46 -9.54 -3.45
CA GLU A 159 -26.76 -9.74 -2.02
C GLU A 159 -27.35 -8.48 -1.33
N LEU A 160 -27.24 -7.31 -1.97
CA LEU A 160 -27.62 -6.01 -1.40
C LEU A 160 -29.04 -5.55 -1.81
N SER A 161 -29.74 -6.29 -2.66
CA SER A 161 -30.90 -5.72 -3.38
C SER A 161 -32.25 -5.72 -2.64
N GLU A 162 -32.40 -6.33 -1.46
CA GLU A 162 -33.69 -6.31 -0.71
C GLU A 162 -33.56 -6.20 0.82
N THR A 163 -32.45 -5.66 1.33
CA THR A 163 -32.19 -5.59 2.78
C THR A 163 -32.32 -4.15 3.32
N ASP A 164 -32.61 -4.00 4.62
CA ASP A 164 -32.58 -2.70 5.29
C ASP A 164 -31.12 -2.17 5.39
N PRO A 165 -30.90 -0.86 5.64
CA PRO A 165 -29.55 -0.29 5.68
C PRO A 165 -28.61 -0.94 6.70
N VAL A 166 -29.13 -1.40 7.85
CA VAL A 166 -28.31 -2.03 8.88
C VAL A 166 -27.83 -3.39 8.41
N SER A 167 -28.71 -4.18 7.78
CA SER A 167 -28.34 -5.45 7.16
C SER A 167 -27.28 -5.27 6.07
N ARG A 168 -27.39 -4.23 5.23
CA ARG A 168 -26.33 -3.92 4.25
C ARG A 168 -25.01 -3.53 4.90
N LEU A 169 -25.02 -2.74 5.98
CA LEU A 169 -23.81 -2.43 6.74
C LEU A 169 -23.18 -3.69 7.35
N LYS A 170 -23.98 -4.63 7.86
CA LYS A 170 -23.49 -5.92 8.36
C LYS A 170 -22.79 -6.71 7.26
N VAL A 171 -23.38 -6.80 6.06
CA VAL A 171 -22.76 -7.48 4.89
C VAL A 171 -21.44 -6.81 4.49
N LEU A 172 -21.43 -5.48 4.34
CA LEU A 172 -20.22 -4.73 3.98
C LEU A 172 -19.11 -4.92 5.02
N THR A 173 -19.46 -4.85 6.30
CA THR A 173 -18.54 -5.03 7.43
C THR A 173 -17.99 -6.47 7.45
N ARG A 174 -18.86 -7.49 7.34
CA ARG A 174 -18.45 -8.90 7.29
C ARG A 174 -17.51 -9.18 6.12
N ARG A 175 -17.82 -8.65 4.94
CA ARG A 175 -16.97 -8.78 3.76
C ARG A 175 -15.59 -8.16 4.00
N LEU A 176 -15.52 -6.99 4.62
CA LEU A 176 -14.26 -6.34 4.97
C LEU A 176 -13.44 -7.19 5.95
N PHE A 177 -14.06 -7.72 7.01
CA PHE A 177 -13.43 -8.65 7.95
C PHE A 177 -12.87 -9.88 7.23
N LEU A 178 -13.68 -10.57 6.41
CA LEU A 178 -13.25 -11.79 5.72
C LEU A 178 -12.12 -11.53 4.71
N MET A 179 -12.14 -10.39 4.03
CA MET A 179 -11.07 -9.98 3.14
C MET A 179 -9.77 -9.72 3.92
N SER A 180 -9.83 -8.94 5.01
CA SER A 180 -8.68 -8.66 5.86
C SER A 180 -8.13 -9.89 6.58
N ALA A 181 -8.99 -10.85 6.93
CA ALA A 181 -8.63 -12.11 7.55
C ALA A 181 -7.81 -13.00 6.62
N LYS A 182 -8.23 -13.10 5.36
CA LYS A 182 -7.55 -13.89 4.34
C LYS A 182 -6.30 -13.21 3.80
N ASP A 183 -6.27 -11.88 3.80
CA ASP A 183 -5.15 -11.10 3.29
C ASP A 183 -4.99 -9.76 4.03
N PRO A 184 -4.15 -9.72 5.08
CA PRO A 184 -3.93 -8.51 5.87
C PRO A 184 -2.94 -7.53 5.22
N THR A 185 -2.39 -7.85 4.04
CA THR A 185 -1.30 -7.11 3.40
C THR A 185 -1.65 -5.62 3.24
N LEU A 186 -2.84 -5.32 2.71
CA LEU A 186 -3.27 -3.93 2.52
C LEU A 186 -3.55 -3.22 3.85
N SER A 187 -4.16 -3.92 4.82
CA SER A 187 -4.41 -3.36 6.15
C SER A 187 -3.10 -2.89 6.80
N LYS A 188 -2.04 -3.71 6.75
CA LYS A 188 -0.73 -3.36 7.29
C LYS A 188 -0.09 -2.17 6.57
N ILE A 189 -0.17 -2.12 5.23
CA ILE A 189 0.32 -0.96 4.46
C ILE A 189 -0.42 0.31 4.87
N VAL A 190 -1.75 0.26 4.97
CA VAL A 190 -2.56 1.42 5.38
C VAL A 190 -2.17 1.87 6.78
N ILE A 191 -1.96 0.94 7.71
CA ILE A 191 -1.51 1.27 9.08
C ILE A 191 -0.16 1.97 9.03
N HIS A 192 0.84 1.44 8.31
CA HIS A 192 2.15 2.08 8.17
C HIS A 192 2.05 3.50 7.60
N GLU A 193 1.31 3.69 6.51
CA GLU A 193 1.19 5.00 5.86
C GLU A 193 0.35 5.99 6.70
N SER A 194 -0.62 5.48 7.49
CA SER A 194 -1.41 6.28 8.44
C SER A 194 -0.57 6.78 9.60
N LEU A 195 0.23 5.91 10.21
CA LEU A 195 1.14 6.28 11.30
C LEU A 195 2.24 7.23 10.82
N ALA A 196 2.78 7.01 9.63
CA ALA A 196 3.78 7.88 9.02
C ALA A 196 3.20 9.22 8.51
N ARG A 197 1.86 9.34 8.41
CA ARG A 197 1.16 10.50 7.81
C ARG A 197 1.70 10.86 6.43
N SER A 198 1.97 9.85 5.61
CA SER A 198 2.70 10.05 4.36
C SER A 198 1.79 10.56 3.23
N PRO A 199 2.37 11.20 2.20
CA PRO A 199 1.63 11.50 0.96
C PRO A 199 1.08 10.27 0.26
N ARG A 200 1.69 9.08 0.47
CA ARG A 200 1.25 7.83 -0.16
C ARG A 200 -0.14 7.42 0.33
N LEU A 201 -0.50 7.72 1.59
CA LEU A 201 -1.85 7.49 2.10
C LEU A 201 -2.90 8.20 1.24
N SER A 202 -2.64 9.45 0.83
CA SER A 202 -3.59 10.19 -0.02
C SER A 202 -3.83 9.48 -1.35
N VAL A 203 -2.80 8.86 -1.92
CA VAL A 203 -2.91 8.07 -3.16
C VAL A 203 -3.76 6.81 -2.94
N LEU A 204 -3.60 6.13 -1.80
CA LEU A 204 -4.42 4.97 -1.46
C LEU A 204 -5.90 5.34 -1.31
N ILE A 205 -6.16 6.43 -0.58
CA ILE A 205 -7.52 6.92 -0.36
C ILE A 205 -8.17 7.29 -1.68
N ASP A 206 -7.49 8.13 -2.47
CA ASP A 206 -8.03 8.68 -3.72
C ASP A 206 -8.33 7.59 -4.75
N ARG A 207 -7.48 6.57 -4.87
CA ARG A 207 -7.64 5.54 -5.90
C ARG A 207 -8.52 4.38 -5.46
N TYR A 208 -8.44 3.96 -4.21
CA TYR A 208 -8.98 2.65 -3.80
C TYR A 208 -10.05 2.74 -2.72
N PHE A 209 -9.89 3.63 -1.74
CA PHE A 209 -10.77 3.60 -0.56
C PHE A 209 -11.99 4.52 -0.68
N LYS A 210 -11.94 5.64 -1.40
CA LYS A 210 -13.08 6.58 -1.54
C LYS A 210 -14.39 5.89 -1.89
N ARG A 211 -14.37 4.97 -2.85
CA ARG A 211 -15.57 4.22 -3.27
C ARG A 211 -16.12 3.36 -2.13
N GLY A 212 -15.24 2.64 -1.41
CA GLY A 212 -15.63 1.79 -0.29
C GLY A 212 -16.20 2.60 0.89
N TYR A 213 -15.52 3.68 1.28
CA TYR A 213 -16.01 4.58 2.32
C TYR A 213 -17.37 5.18 1.96
N GLY A 214 -17.55 5.62 0.71
CA GLY A 214 -18.84 6.14 0.24
C GLY A 214 -19.98 5.11 0.24
N GLU A 215 -19.69 3.80 0.15
CA GLU A 215 -20.70 2.75 0.32
C GLU A 215 -21.19 2.68 1.79
N PHE A 216 -20.27 2.74 2.76
CA PHE A 216 -20.65 2.80 4.18
C PHE A 216 -21.40 4.09 4.51
N GLU A 217 -20.90 5.24 4.05
CA GLU A 217 -21.51 6.56 4.30
C GLU A 217 -22.98 6.58 3.86
N ARG A 218 -23.27 6.13 2.63
CA ARG A 218 -24.64 6.09 2.10
C ARG A 218 -25.59 5.22 2.92
N GLU A 219 -25.13 4.08 3.42
CA GLU A 219 -26.00 3.19 4.20
C GLU A 219 -26.20 3.69 5.63
N ILE A 220 -25.20 4.36 6.22
CA ILE A 220 -25.36 5.05 7.51
C ILE A 220 -26.35 6.21 7.37
N GLU A 221 -26.22 7.04 6.33
CA GLU A 221 -27.15 8.15 6.04
C GLU A 221 -28.59 7.65 5.94
N LYS A 222 -28.84 6.64 5.11
CA LYS A 222 -30.17 6.02 4.99
C LYS A 222 -30.70 5.47 6.31
N GLY A 223 -29.84 4.81 7.10
CA GLY A 223 -30.24 4.26 8.40
C GLY A 223 -30.63 5.36 9.40
N ILE A 224 -29.96 6.50 9.37
CA ILE A 224 -30.30 7.67 10.19
C ILE A 224 -31.62 8.29 9.71
N GLU A 225 -31.80 8.50 8.41
CA GLU A 225 -33.03 9.05 7.81
C GLU A 225 -34.26 8.18 8.10
N GLN A 226 -34.09 6.86 8.08
CA GLN A 226 -35.16 5.89 8.41
C GLN A 226 -35.38 5.73 9.91
N GLY A 227 -34.57 6.36 10.76
CA GLY A 227 -34.68 6.31 12.22
C GLY A 227 -34.29 4.98 12.87
N VAL A 228 -33.68 4.07 12.10
CA VAL A 228 -33.18 2.75 12.56
C VAL A 228 -31.79 2.85 13.17
N LEU A 229 -30.98 3.84 12.79
CA LEU A 229 -29.71 4.18 13.42
C LEU A 229 -29.81 5.51 14.19
N PRO A 230 -29.06 5.68 15.29
CA PRO A 230 -28.92 6.96 15.97
C PRO A 230 -28.17 7.97 15.08
N ALA A 231 -28.51 9.26 15.21
CA ALA A 231 -27.89 10.36 14.48
C ALA A 231 -26.47 10.68 15.00
N LEU A 232 -25.54 9.75 14.80
CA LEU A 232 -24.12 9.91 15.12
C LEU A 232 -23.36 10.57 13.95
N PRO A 233 -22.19 11.18 14.21
CA PRO A 233 -21.33 11.64 13.12
C PRO A 233 -20.94 10.48 12.20
N ILE A 234 -21.26 10.55 10.90
CA ILE A 234 -21.07 9.45 9.96
C ILE A 234 -19.61 8.96 9.96
N TYR A 235 -18.64 9.88 9.95
CA TYR A 235 -17.22 9.53 9.94
C TYR A 235 -16.81 8.65 11.13
N SER A 236 -17.41 8.84 12.32
CA SER A 236 -17.02 8.06 13.50
C SER A 236 -17.52 6.63 13.38
N VAL A 237 -18.72 6.44 12.85
CA VAL A 237 -19.28 5.11 12.58
C VAL A 237 -18.47 4.41 11.49
N VAL A 238 -18.22 5.06 10.35
CA VAL A 238 -17.43 4.48 9.24
C VAL A 238 -16.02 4.10 9.71
N VAL A 239 -15.31 5.02 10.38
CA VAL A 239 -13.97 4.75 10.89
C VAL A 239 -13.98 3.61 11.90
N THR A 240 -14.98 3.55 12.79
CA THR A 240 -15.09 2.45 13.76
C THR A 240 -15.28 1.11 13.06
N LEU A 241 -16.19 1.01 12.09
CA LEU A 241 -16.42 -0.23 11.33
C LEU A 241 -15.16 -0.67 10.57
N VAL A 242 -14.51 0.26 9.86
CA VAL A 242 -13.32 -0.04 9.03
C VAL A 242 -12.09 -0.38 9.89
N VAL A 243 -11.81 0.41 10.93
CA VAL A 243 -10.66 0.17 11.82
C VAL A 243 -10.85 -1.12 12.62
N SER A 244 -12.07 -1.41 13.08
CA SER A 244 -12.35 -2.67 13.79
C SER A 244 -12.09 -3.89 12.90
N ALA A 245 -12.45 -3.81 11.62
CA ALA A 245 -12.19 -4.89 10.67
C ALA A 245 -10.72 -5.06 10.32
N THR A 246 -9.97 -3.96 10.19
CA THR A 246 -8.59 -3.98 9.69
C THR A 246 -7.55 -4.16 10.79
N LEU A 247 -7.69 -3.45 11.92
CA LEU A 247 -6.69 -3.42 12.98
C LEU A 247 -6.75 -4.67 13.87
N THR A 248 -7.95 -5.12 14.25
CA THR A 248 -8.13 -6.29 15.12
C THR A 248 -7.44 -7.52 14.57
N LEU A 249 -7.58 -7.76 13.26
CA LEU A 249 -6.98 -8.92 12.59
C LEU A 249 -5.48 -8.77 12.34
N CYS A 250 -4.92 -7.55 12.42
CA CYS A 250 -3.48 -7.33 12.36
C CYS A 250 -2.80 -7.50 13.74
N MET A 251 -3.57 -7.66 14.80
CA MET A 251 -3.10 -7.75 16.19
C MET A 251 -3.22 -9.17 16.75
N ASP A 252 -3.21 -10.19 15.88
CA ASP A 252 -3.31 -11.60 16.25
C ASP A 252 -2.24 -12.01 17.26
N ALA A 253 -0.99 -11.58 17.07
CA ALA A 253 0.10 -11.83 18.01
C ALA A 253 -0.18 -11.23 19.40
N MET A 254 -0.78 -10.05 19.47
CA MET A 254 -1.15 -9.44 20.74
C MET A 254 -2.25 -10.26 21.44
N VAL A 255 -3.24 -10.75 20.70
CA VAL A 255 -4.31 -11.59 21.25
C VAL A 255 -3.75 -12.92 21.75
N LEU A 256 -2.83 -13.53 21.01
CA LEU A 256 -2.15 -14.75 21.41
C LEU A 256 -1.34 -14.54 22.71
N GLU A 257 -0.56 -13.49 22.80
CA GLU A 257 0.27 -13.21 23.98
C GLU A 257 -0.57 -12.86 25.22
N VAL A 258 -1.64 -12.09 25.06
CA VAL A 258 -2.47 -11.64 26.18
C VAL A 258 -3.44 -12.72 26.66
N TYR A 259 -4.05 -13.46 25.73
CA TYR A 259 -5.16 -14.39 26.03
C TYR A 259 -4.83 -15.85 25.78
N GLY A 260 -3.68 -16.18 25.17
CA GLY A 260 -3.35 -17.54 24.74
C GLY A 260 -4.20 -18.04 23.58
N VAL A 261 -4.88 -17.15 22.86
CA VAL A 261 -5.81 -17.50 21.77
C VAL A 261 -5.18 -17.17 20.42
N ASP A 262 -4.95 -18.20 19.61
CA ASP A 262 -4.52 -18.04 18.22
C ASP A 262 -5.71 -17.72 17.30
N THR A 263 -5.89 -16.44 16.99
CA THR A 263 -6.95 -15.95 16.10
C THR A 263 -6.63 -16.12 14.62
N THR A 264 -5.51 -16.76 14.27
CA THR A 264 -5.19 -17.15 12.89
C THR A 264 -5.83 -18.50 12.53
N GLN A 265 -6.26 -19.28 13.53
CA GLN A 265 -7.02 -20.51 13.32
C GLN A 265 -8.39 -20.19 12.70
N PRO A 266 -8.83 -20.88 11.63
CA PRO A 266 -10.06 -20.55 10.91
C PRO A 266 -11.30 -20.43 11.80
N ASP A 267 -11.52 -21.37 12.72
CA ASP A 267 -12.70 -21.39 13.60
C ASP A 267 -12.68 -20.20 14.57
N ARG A 268 -11.54 -19.94 15.22
CA ARG A 268 -11.36 -18.80 16.13
C ARG A 268 -11.46 -17.46 15.41
N GLN A 269 -10.97 -17.40 14.19
CA GLN A 269 -11.04 -16.20 13.36
C GLN A 269 -12.50 -15.88 13.00
N LEU A 270 -13.30 -16.90 12.65
CA LEU A 270 -14.74 -16.71 12.38
C LEU A 270 -15.51 -16.33 13.65
N GLU A 271 -15.25 -16.99 14.78
CA GLU A 271 -15.84 -16.63 16.08
C GLU A 271 -15.55 -15.17 16.45
N LEU A 272 -14.32 -14.71 16.23
CA LEU A 272 -13.93 -13.32 16.47
C LEU A 272 -14.66 -12.35 15.54
N ILE A 273 -14.76 -12.67 14.25
CA ILE A 273 -15.47 -11.85 13.27
C ILE A 273 -16.95 -11.72 13.64
N ASP A 274 -17.61 -12.84 13.98
CA ASP A 274 -19.02 -12.87 14.38
C ASP A 274 -19.24 -12.05 15.65
N SER A 275 -18.38 -12.21 16.66
CA SER A 275 -18.43 -11.44 17.91
C SER A 275 -18.23 -9.95 17.67
N MET A 276 -17.30 -9.56 16.80
CA MET A 276 -17.04 -8.16 16.46
C MET A 276 -18.23 -7.52 15.73
N ILE A 277 -18.83 -8.22 14.77
CA ILE A 277 -20.03 -7.75 14.08
C ILE A 277 -21.17 -7.58 15.09
N ASP A 278 -21.40 -8.56 15.96
CA ASP A 278 -22.46 -8.49 16.97
C ASP A 278 -22.27 -7.28 17.91
N ILE A 279 -21.06 -7.08 18.44
CA ILE A 279 -20.72 -5.93 19.31
C ILE A 279 -20.93 -4.60 18.58
N LEU A 280 -20.44 -4.49 17.33
CA LEU A 280 -20.53 -3.27 16.55
C LEU A 280 -21.99 -2.90 16.29
N PHE A 281 -22.85 -3.86 15.93
CA PHE A 281 -24.22 -3.55 15.55
C PHE A 281 -25.20 -3.51 16.73
N ASN A 282 -25.07 -4.35 17.74
CA ASN A 282 -25.89 -4.25 18.96
C ASN A 282 -25.56 -2.98 19.77
N GLY A 283 -24.35 -2.44 19.61
CA GLY A 283 -23.97 -1.12 20.15
C GLY A 283 -24.51 0.06 19.35
N LEU A 284 -24.75 -0.13 18.04
CA LEU A 284 -25.30 0.89 17.13
C LEU A 284 -26.83 0.89 17.08
N ASP A 285 -27.48 -0.18 17.55
CA ASP A 285 -28.93 -0.23 17.66
C ASP A 285 -29.45 0.91 18.55
N ARG A 286 -30.54 1.53 18.10
CA ARG A 286 -31.20 2.60 18.84
C ARG A 286 -31.71 2.04 20.16
N ARG A 287 -30.95 2.20 21.24
CA ARG A 287 -31.45 1.97 22.59
C ARG A 287 -32.59 2.95 22.81
N THR A 288 -33.80 2.44 22.98
CA THR A 288 -34.86 3.18 23.68
C THR A 288 -34.31 3.46 25.07
N ARG A 289 -33.74 4.66 25.27
CA ARG A 289 -33.50 5.13 26.64
C ARG A 289 -34.89 5.19 27.30
N PRO A 290 -35.12 4.50 28.42
CA PRO A 290 -36.31 4.74 29.23
C PRO A 290 -36.36 6.18 29.70
#